data_AF-A0A1T5LJI8-F1
#
_entry.id   AF-A0A1T5LJI8-F1
#
_cell.length_a   1.000
_cell.length_b   1.000
_cell.length_c   1.000
_cell.angle_alpha   90.00
_cell.angle_beta   90.00
_cell.angle_gamma   90.00
#
_symmetry.space_group_name_H-M   'P 1'
#
loop_
_entity.id
_entity.type
_entity.pdbx_description
1 polymer ?
#
loop_
_entity_poly.entity_id
_entity_poly.type
_entity_poly.pdbx_seq_one_letter_code
_entity_poly.pdbx_strand_id
1 'polypeptide(L)'
;MKQLLITVLMIAAFSGFSQSKKYSFVFLNKKTDAEVISKEQSDKLMQGHMANITRLAKEGKLLAAGPFDGGGGIFILNTHSVDEAKQWLSTDPGVQANRWNVEILPYTSRVSAPCKAPEPYEMVSYSFIRFDAVISKFTAGNYPQIIEKHNAFLKKLVNTGNVVTEGIFGDHDGGILIMRGELQKEVIEADPGLQEGLLEVNYKKLWIAKGSFCEK
;
A
#
# COMPACT_ATOMS: atom_id res chain seq x y z
N MET A 1 35.08 37.00 -50.03
CA MET A 1 33.67 36.60 -49.85
C MET A 1 33.63 35.57 -48.72
N LYS A 2 33.03 35.93 -47.58
CA LYS A 2 33.05 35.14 -46.34
C LYS A 2 32.05 33.98 -46.45
N GLN A 3 32.52 32.74 -46.32
CA GLN A 3 31.66 31.58 -46.11
C GLN A 3 31.11 31.63 -44.68
N LEU A 4 29.79 31.63 -44.57
CA LEU A 4 29.06 31.61 -43.30
C LEU A 4 28.80 30.13 -42.93
N LEU A 5 29.53 29.60 -41.96
CA LEU A 5 29.19 28.33 -41.32
C LEU A 5 27.98 28.57 -40.41
N ILE A 6 26.85 27.93 -40.71
CA ILE A 6 25.69 27.85 -39.82
C ILE A 6 25.81 26.54 -39.05
N THR A 7 26.24 26.62 -37.79
CA THR A 7 26.22 25.50 -36.86
C THR A 7 24.81 25.36 -36.28
N VAL A 8 24.06 24.37 -36.74
CA VAL A 8 22.75 24.02 -36.17
C VAL A 8 23.00 23.23 -34.88
N LEU A 9 22.80 23.88 -33.73
CA LEU A 9 22.84 23.23 -32.42
C LEU A 9 21.49 22.52 -32.20
N MET A 10 21.45 21.20 -32.45
CA MET A 10 20.31 20.36 -32.09
C MET A 10 20.23 20.25 -30.55
N ILE A 11 19.31 20.98 -29.94
CA ILE A 11 18.95 20.80 -28.54
C ILE A 11 18.01 19.58 -28.48
N ALA A 12 18.56 18.42 -28.15
CA ALA A 12 17.78 17.24 -27.81
C ALA A 12 17.14 17.46 -26.43
N ALA A 13 15.87 17.87 -26.42
CA ALA A 13 15.06 17.86 -25.20
C ALA A 13 14.81 16.41 -24.78
N PHE A 14 15.65 15.89 -23.88
CA PHE A 14 15.35 14.65 -23.16
C PHE A 14 14.19 14.94 -22.20
N SER A 15 12.98 14.69 -22.66
CA SER A 15 11.82 14.52 -21.80
C SER A 15 12.06 13.27 -20.94
N GLY A 16 12.65 13.44 -19.75
CA GLY A 16 12.71 12.37 -18.77
C GLY A 16 11.29 11.96 -18.41
N PHE A 17 10.85 10.81 -18.92
CA PHE A 17 9.62 10.18 -18.42
C PHE A 17 9.85 9.85 -16.94
N SER A 18 9.27 10.65 -16.05
CA SER A 18 9.25 10.34 -14.63
C SER A 18 8.36 9.10 -14.44
N GLN A 19 8.97 7.91 -14.39
CA GLN A 19 8.26 6.69 -14.03
C GLN A 19 7.71 6.85 -12.60
N SER A 20 6.41 6.62 -12.41
CA SER A 20 5.83 6.62 -11.07
C SER A 20 6.55 5.60 -10.21
N LYS A 21 7.00 6.03 -9.02
CA LYS A 21 7.72 5.16 -8.10
C LYS A 21 6.79 4.04 -7.65
N LYS A 22 7.18 2.80 -7.92
CA LYS A 22 6.48 1.60 -7.47
C LYS A 22 7.05 1.16 -6.13
N TYR A 23 6.20 0.56 -5.31
CA TYR A 23 6.53 -0.02 -4.02
C TYR A 23 6.01 -1.45 -3.97
N SER A 24 6.35 -2.20 -2.91
CA SER A 24 5.62 -3.42 -2.56
C SER A 24 4.81 -3.18 -1.31
N PHE A 25 3.52 -3.53 -1.37
CA PHE A 25 2.62 -3.52 -0.24
C PHE A 25 2.47 -4.95 0.27
N VAL A 26 2.71 -5.14 1.56
CA VAL A 26 2.73 -6.46 2.18
C VAL A 26 1.60 -6.52 3.19
N PHE A 27 0.77 -7.54 3.10
CA PHE A 27 -0.16 -7.91 4.15
C PHE A 27 0.42 -9.09 4.94
N LEU A 28 0.49 -8.92 6.27
CA LEU A 28 0.74 -9.98 7.22
C LEU A 28 -0.60 -10.48 7.73
N ASN A 29 -1.31 -11.29 6.94
CA ASN A 29 -2.66 -11.71 7.31
C ASN A 29 -2.61 -12.70 8.47
N LYS A 30 -3.50 -12.51 9.46
CA LYS A 30 -3.63 -13.43 10.60
C LYS A 30 -3.89 -14.84 10.10
N LYS A 31 -3.07 -15.78 10.57
CA LYS A 31 -3.19 -17.20 10.28
C LYS A 31 -3.94 -17.89 11.44
N THR A 32 -5.16 -18.36 11.18
CA THR A 32 -6.03 -18.97 12.21
C THR A 32 -5.66 -20.42 12.53
N ASP A 33 -4.93 -21.06 11.62
CA ASP A 33 -4.44 -22.44 11.68
C ASP A 33 -2.95 -22.53 12.05
N ALA A 34 -2.35 -21.44 12.54
CA ALA A 34 -0.96 -21.43 12.95
C ALA A 34 -0.74 -22.37 14.16
N GLU A 35 0.41 -23.06 14.17
CA GLU A 35 0.80 -23.92 15.29
C GLU A 35 0.70 -23.17 16.63
N VAL A 36 0.13 -23.82 17.63
CA VAL A 36 0.07 -23.28 19.00
C VAL A 36 1.46 -23.42 19.62
N ILE A 37 2.07 -22.28 19.92
CA ILE A 37 3.40 -22.19 20.54
C ILE A 37 3.28 -21.58 21.93
N SER A 38 4.31 -21.77 22.76
CA SER A 38 4.34 -21.17 24.09
C SER A 38 4.40 -19.64 24.00
N LYS A 39 3.96 -18.97 25.08
CA LYS A 39 4.08 -17.51 25.19
C LYS A 39 5.54 -17.05 25.02
N GLU A 40 6.49 -17.75 25.62
CA GLU A 40 7.92 -17.42 25.52
C GLU A 40 8.42 -17.52 24.07
N GLN A 41 8.02 -18.57 23.33
CA GLN A 41 8.35 -18.69 21.91
C GLN A 41 7.72 -17.58 21.08
N SER A 42 6.44 -17.26 21.33
CA SER A 42 5.74 -16.17 20.67
C SER A 42 6.41 -14.82 20.91
N ASP A 43 6.78 -14.52 22.17
CA ASP A 43 7.42 -13.28 22.56
C ASP A 43 8.81 -13.14 21.90
N LYS A 44 9.58 -14.24 21.84
CA LYS A 44 10.88 -14.28 21.14
C LYS A 44 10.74 -14.01 19.63
N LEU A 45 9.74 -14.61 18.98
CA LEU A 45 9.47 -14.35 17.56
C LEU A 45 9.07 -12.90 17.32
N MET A 46 8.21 -12.34 18.16
CA MET A 46 7.79 -10.94 18.06
C MET A 46 8.93 -9.95 18.33
N GLN A 47 9.83 -10.26 19.27
CA GLN A 47 11.04 -9.46 19.48
C GLN A 47 11.92 -9.47 18.22
N GLY A 48 12.11 -10.64 17.61
CA GLY A 48 12.84 -10.78 16.34
C GLY A 48 12.19 -10.02 15.19
N HIS A 49 10.87 -10.08 15.08
CA HIS A 49 10.07 -9.31 14.12
C HIS A 49 10.29 -7.80 14.27
N MET A 50 10.22 -7.28 15.50
CA MET A 50 10.45 -5.85 15.76
C MET A 50 11.89 -5.41 15.47
N ALA A 51 12.88 -6.27 15.77
CA ALA A 51 14.27 -6.02 15.41
C ALA A 51 14.46 -5.98 13.87
N ASN A 52 13.79 -6.86 13.14
CA ASN A 52 13.79 -6.88 11.67
C ASN A 52 13.17 -5.61 11.08
N ILE A 53 12.00 -5.19 11.58
CA ILE A 53 11.36 -3.90 11.22
C ILE A 53 12.34 -2.74 11.41
N THR A 54 12.97 -2.66 12.59
CA THR A 54 13.91 -1.59 12.94
C THR A 54 15.10 -1.56 11.98
N ARG A 55 15.66 -2.73 11.65
CA ARG A 55 16.77 -2.85 10.71
C ARG A 55 16.37 -2.42 9.30
N LEU A 56 15.25 -2.92 8.77
CA LEU A 56 14.77 -2.57 7.42
C LEU A 56 14.42 -1.08 7.31
N ALA A 57 13.88 -0.48 8.37
CA ALA A 57 13.63 0.97 8.41
C ALA A 57 14.94 1.77 8.36
N LYS A 58 15.96 1.38 9.14
CA LYS A 58 17.30 2.01 9.11
C LYS A 58 17.99 1.88 7.76
N GLU A 59 17.79 0.76 7.07
CA GLU A 59 18.32 0.52 5.72
C GLU A 59 17.53 1.28 4.62
N GLY A 60 16.47 2.02 4.96
CA GLY A 60 15.62 2.72 3.98
C GLY A 60 14.76 1.80 3.11
N LYS A 61 14.64 0.53 3.51
CA LYS A 61 13.90 -0.52 2.82
C LYS A 61 12.43 -0.54 3.21
N LEU A 62 12.13 -0.25 4.48
CA LEU A 62 10.77 -0.18 5.02
C LEU A 62 10.37 1.29 5.21
N LEU A 63 9.31 1.72 4.53
CA LEU A 63 8.79 3.09 4.60
C LEU A 63 7.74 3.24 5.69
N ALA A 64 6.86 2.24 5.78
CA ALA A 64 5.71 2.26 6.68
C ALA A 64 5.45 0.85 7.21
N ALA A 65 5.11 0.75 8.50
CA ALA A 65 4.73 -0.49 9.14
C ALA A 65 3.71 -0.21 10.25
N GLY A 66 2.68 -1.04 10.32
CA GLY A 66 1.64 -0.88 11.34
C GLY A 66 0.78 -2.13 11.50
N PRO A 67 0.48 -2.56 12.73
CA PRO A 67 -0.47 -3.64 12.95
C PRO A 67 -1.90 -3.19 12.66
N PHE A 68 -2.75 -4.18 12.34
CA PHE A 68 -4.19 -4.01 12.37
C PHE A 68 -4.75 -4.40 13.75
N ASP A 69 -5.84 -3.74 14.14
CA ASP A 69 -6.66 -4.23 15.25
C ASP A 69 -7.16 -5.64 14.96
N GLY A 70 -7.07 -6.53 15.96
CA GLY A 70 -7.45 -7.94 15.82
C GLY A 70 -6.37 -8.85 15.23
N GLY A 71 -5.21 -8.28 14.86
CA GLY A 71 -4.00 -9.00 14.48
C GLY A 71 -3.64 -8.90 13.00
N GLY A 72 -2.40 -9.27 12.70
CA GLY A 72 -1.78 -9.00 11.40
C GLY A 72 -1.35 -7.54 11.25
N GLY A 73 -1.04 -7.13 10.04
CA GLY A 73 -0.60 -5.76 9.77
C GLY A 73 -0.15 -5.56 8.33
N ILE A 74 0.45 -4.42 8.09
CA ILE A 74 1.01 -4.05 6.79
C ILE A 74 2.48 -3.66 6.88
N PHE A 75 3.18 -3.88 5.77
CA PHE A 75 4.42 -3.17 5.44
C PHE A 75 4.29 -2.50 4.08
N ILE A 76 4.99 -1.38 3.92
CA ILE A 76 5.24 -0.77 2.61
C ILE A 76 6.75 -0.69 2.41
N LEU A 77 7.23 -1.45 1.43
CA LEU A 77 8.65 -1.59 1.12
C LEU A 77 9.04 -0.76 -0.10
N ASN A 78 10.19 -0.10 0.00
CA ASN A 78 10.82 0.69 -1.05
C ASN A 78 11.55 -0.21 -2.06
N THR A 79 10.81 -1.08 -2.74
CA THR A 79 11.36 -2.06 -3.69
C THR A 79 11.09 -1.68 -5.14
N HIS A 80 11.84 -2.31 -6.05
CA HIS A 80 11.59 -2.27 -7.48
C HIS A 80 10.72 -3.44 -7.97
N SER A 81 10.59 -4.49 -7.16
CA SER A 81 9.78 -5.68 -7.49
C SER A 81 9.25 -6.40 -6.24
N VAL A 82 8.27 -7.27 -6.46
CA VAL A 82 7.73 -8.17 -5.44
C VAL A 82 8.76 -9.22 -5.00
N ASP A 83 9.67 -9.64 -5.88
CA ASP A 83 10.70 -10.63 -5.53
C ASP A 83 11.76 -10.05 -4.59
N GLU A 84 12.10 -8.78 -4.75
CA GLU A 84 12.96 -8.07 -3.80
C GLU A 84 12.28 -7.98 -2.40
N ALA A 85 10.97 -7.70 -2.37
CA ALA A 85 10.21 -7.73 -1.13
C ALA A 85 10.23 -9.11 -0.46
N LYS A 86 10.05 -10.20 -1.22
CA LYS A 86 10.16 -11.57 -0.69
C LYS A 86 11.52 -11.83 -0.04
N GLN A 87 12.60 -11.38 -0.68
CA GLN A 87 13.96 -11.54 -0.14
C GLN A 87 14.15 -10.77 1.18
N TRP A 88 13.61 -9.56 1.30
CA TRP A 88 13.72 -8.79 2.54
C TRP A 88 12.84 -9.33 3.66
N LEU A 89 11.68 -9.89 3.33
CA LEU A 89 10.78 -10.50 4.31
C LEU A 89 11.26 -11.86 4.81
N SER A 90 12.05 -12.60 4.01
CA SER A 90 12.57 -13.91 4.39
C SER A 90 13.54 -13.85 5.57
N THR A 91 14.03 -12.67 5.95
CA THR A 91 14.86 -12.46 7.14
C THR A 91 14.05 -12.23 8.42
N ASP A 92 12.72 -12.16 8.33
CA ASP A 92 11.86 -11.95 9.48
C ASP A 92 11.58 -13.27 10.21
N PRO A 93 11.92 -13.40 11.51
CA PRO A 93 11.70 -14.64 12.26
C PRO A 93 10.24 -15.09 12.32
N GLY A 94 9.28 -14.16 12.38
CA GLY A 94 7.86 -14.51 12.39
C GLY A 94 7.35 -14.96 11.02
N VAL A 95 7.92 -14.44 9.93
CA VAL A 95 7.66 -14.95 8.57
C VAL A 95 8.25 -16.35 8.39
N GLN A 96 9.50 -16.57 8.82
CA GLN A 96 10.16 -17.89 8.78
C GLN A 96 9.38 -18.94 9.58
N ALA A 97 8.85 -18.55 10.74
CA ALA A 97 8.01 -19.40 11.58
C ALA A 97 6.56 -19.53 11.07
N ASN A 98 6.25 -19.03 9.86
CA ASN A 98 4.93 -19.14 9.21
C ASN A 98 3.79 -18.62 10.11
N ARG A 99 4.01 -17.51 10.84
CA ARG A 99 3.01 -16.94 11.75
C ARG A 99 1.91 -16.16 11.03
N TRP A 100 2.15 -15.76 9.78
CA TRP A 100 1.22 -15.00 8.94
C TRP A 100 1.10 -15.60 7.56
N ASN A 101 -0.08 -15.44 6.95
CA ASN A 101 -0.26 -15.65 5.52
C ASN A 101 0.22 -14.37 4.81
N VAL A 102 1.47 -14.39 4.36
CA VAL A 102 2.11 -13.23 3.73
C VAL A 102 1.64 -13.07 2.30
N GLU A 103 1.10 -11.90 1.99
CA GLU A 103 0.69 -11.50 0.66
C GLU A 103 1.49 -10.25 0.26
N ILE A 104 2.01 -10.22 -0.96
CA ILE A 104 2.87 -9.14 -1.45
C ILE A 104 2.34 -8.69 -2.80
N LEU A 105 1.94 -7.43 -2.90
CA LEU A 105 1.37 -6.84 -4.10
C LEU A 105 2.23 -5.67 -4.58
N PRO A 106 2.38 -5.46 -5.91
CA PRO A 106 2.93 -4.22 -6.42
C PRO A 106 1.99 -3.06 -6.06
N TYR A 107 2.54 -1.93 -5.61
CA TYR A 107 1.76 -0.81 -5.11
C TYR A 107 2.15 0.51 -5.77
N THR A 108 1.13 1.24 -6.21
CA THR A 108 1.26 2.59 -6.74
C THR A 108 0.31 3.52 -5.99
N SER A 109 0.87 4.45 -5.22
CA SER A 109 0.09 5.51 -4.57
C SER A 109 -0.42 6.52 -5.61
N ARG A 110 -1.69 6.86 -5.55
CA ARG A 110 -2.32 7.92 -6.35
C ARG A 110 -2.57 9.19 -5.54
N VAL A 111 -2.69 9.05 -4.22
CA VAL A 111 -2.78 10.15 -3.25
C VAL A 111 -1.79 9.90 -2.13
N SER A 112 -0.89 10.86 -1.88
CA SER A 112 0.15 10.87 -0.84
C SER A 112 1.03 9.60 -0.83
N ALA A 113 2.31 9.75 -1.17
CA ALA A 113 3.21 8.61 -1.29
C ALA A 113 3.68 8.10 0.08
N PRO A 114 3.88 6.77 0.27
CA PRO A 114 4.50 6.25 1.47
C PRO A 114 5.89 6.84 1.66
N CYS A 115 6.22 7.22 2.89
CA CYS A 115 7.51 7.79 3.23
C CYS A 115 7.89 7.53 4.69
N LYS A 116 9.16 7.77 5.02
CA LYS A 116 9.64 7.59 6.38
C LYS A 116 8.97 8.63 7.29
N ALA A 117 8.23 8.16 8.29
CA ALA A 117 7.64 9.01 9.31
C ALA A 117 8.72 9.78 10.11
N PRO A 118 8.42 11.01 10.58
CA PRO A 118 9.33 11.79 11.40
C PRO A 118 9.54 11.17 12.79
N GLU A 119 10.76 11.31 13.31
CA GLU A 119 11.11 10.93 14.68
C GLU A 119 11.12 12.17 15.61
N PRO A 120 10.66 12.05 16.88
CA PRO A 120 10.11 10.85 17.50
C PRO A 120 8.73 10.48 16.95
N TYR A 121 8.44 9.18 16.85
CA TYR A 121 7.20 8.70 16.24
C TYR A 121 5.98 9.03 17.13
N GLU A 122 5.02 9.76 16.56
CA GLU A 122 3.65 9.86 17.08
C GLU A 122 2.81 8.75 16.43
N MET A 123 2.17 7.89 17.23
CA MET A 123 1.34 6.81 16.71
C MET A 123 -0.12 7.24 16.62
N VAL A 124 -0.77 6.90 15.50
CA VAL A 124 -2.15 7.25 15.20
C VAL A 124 -2.91 6.05 14.66
N SER A 125 -4.24 6.08 14.79
CA SER A 125 -5.12 5.08 14.20
C SER A 125 -5.87 5.66 13.01
N TYR A 126 -5.88 4.91 11.91
CA TYR A 126 -6.65 5.23 10.70
C TYR A 126 -7.64 4.13 10.36
N SER A 127 -8.72 4.51 9.70
CA SER A 127 -9.61 3.57 9.03
C SER A 127 -8.92 3.09 7.75
N PHE A 128 -8.73 1.78 7.64
CA PHE A 128 -8.10 1.13 6.49
C PHE A 128 -9.17 0.38 5.70
N ILE A 129 -9.28 0.71 4.42
CA ILE A 129 -10.21 0.10 3.49
C ILE A 129 -9.38 -0.57 2.40
N ARG A 130 -9.57 -1.87 2.23
CA ARG A 130 -9.03 -2.64 1.10
C ARG A 130 -10.15 -2.93 0.14
N PHE A 131 -9.91 -2.66 -1.14
CA PHE A 131 -10.76 -3.08 -2.25
C PHE A 131 -10.10 -4.27 -2.93
N ASP A 132 -10.82 -5.39 -3.01
CA ASP A 132 -10.39 -6.58 -3.74
C ASP A 132 -11.22 -6.66 -5.03
N ALA A 133 -10.56 -6.79 -6.18
CA ALA A 133 -11.29 -6.87 -7.44
C ALA A 133 -11.81 -8.29 -7.70
N VAL A 134 -13.09 -8.38 -8.03
CA VAL A 134 -13.80 -9.63 -8.32
C VAL A 134 -14.35 -9.52 -9.75
N ILE A 135 -13.49 -9.84 -10.71
CA ILE A 135 -13.89 -9.83 -12.12
C ILE A 135 -14.68 -11.10 -12.42
N SER A 136 -15.96 -10.91 -12.76
CA SER A 136 -16.86 -11.98 -13.15
C SER A 136 -17.27 -11.83 -14.62
N LYS A 137 -17.95 -12.85 -15.17
CA LYS A 137 -18.55 -12.77 -16.50
C LYS A 137 -19.53 -11.60 -16.69
N PHE A 138 -20.09 -11.08 -15.59
CA PHE A 138 -21.05 -9.98 -15.62
C PHE A 138 -20.37 -8.61 -15.61
N THR A 139 -19.18 -8.51 -14.99
CA THR A 139 -18.44 -7.26 -14.85
C THR A 139 -17.33 -7.10 -15.88
N ALA A 140 -16.80 -8.19 -16.45
CA ALA A 140 -15.68 -8.16 -17.39
C ALA A 140 -15.92 -7.23 -18.60
N GLY A 141 -17.11 -7.27 -19.22
CA GLY A 141 -17.44 -6.44 -20.38
C GLY A 141 -17.59 -4.95 -20.07
N ASN A 142 -17.95 -4.61 -18.83
CA ASN A 142 -18.16 -3.24 -18.37
C ASN A 142 -17.04 -2.75 -17.44
N TYR A 143 -15.97 -3.54 -17.30
CA TYR A 143 -14.88 -3.25 -16.36
C TYR A 143 -14.35 -1.81 -16.50
N PRO A 144 -14.03 -1.31 -17.73
CA PRO A 144 -13.51 0.04 -17.89
C PRO A 144 -14.47 1.13 -17.38
N GLN A 145 -15.77 0.97 -17.60
CA GLN A 145 -16.78 1.94 -17.19
C GLN A 145 -16.99 1.91 -15.66
N ILE A 146 -17.03 0.71 -15.07
CA ILE A 146 -17.22 0.56 -13.62
C ILE A 146 -16.01 1.12 -12.87
N ILE A 147 -14.79 0.77 -13.31
CA ILE A 147 -13.57 1.25 -12.65
C ILE A 147 -13.40 2.78 -12.81
N GLU A 148 -13.84 3.37 -13.94
CA GLU A 148 -13.86 4.82 -14.11
C GLU A 148 -14.78 5.50 -13.08
N LYS A 149 -16.00 4.97 -12.89
CA LYS A 149 -16.95 5.48 -11.89
C LYS A 149 -16.40 5.33 -10.47
N HIS A 150 -15.78 4.19 -10.14
CA HIS A 150 -15.09 3.95 -8.88
C HIS A 150 -13.98 4.99 -8.62
N ASN A 151 -13.10 5.21 -9.61
CA ASN A 151 -12.03 6.20 -9.49
C ASN A 151 -12.59 7.62 -9.32
N ALA A 152 -13.67 7.98 -10.02
CA ALA A 152 -14.34 9.26 -9.85
C ALA A 152 -14.96 9.41 -8.44
N PHE A 153 -15.50 8.32 -7.89
CA PHE A 153 -16.00 8.27 -6.52
C PHE A 153 -14.87 8.48 -5.49
N LEU A 154 -13.76 7.75 -5.59
CA LEU A 154 -12.60 7.94 -4.71
C LEU A 154 -12.06 9.38 -4.78
N LYS A 155 -12.02 9.98 -5.97
CA LYS A 155 -11.62 11.39 -6.12
C LYS A 155 -12.52 12.35 -5.34
N LYS A 156 -13.84 12.09 -5.25
CA LYS A 156 -14.75 12.88 -4.41
C LYS A 156 -14.40 12.72 -2.92
N LEU A 157 -14.10 11.50 -2.47
CA LEU A 157 -13.68 11.25 -1.09
C LEU A 157 -12.37 11.97 -0.76
N VAL A 158 -11.40 11.94 -1.67
CA VAL A 158 -10.11 12.65 -1.51
C VAL A 158 -10.34 14.15 -1.32
N ASN A 159 -11.27 14.75 -2.07
CA ASN A 159 -11.60 16.17 -1.96
C ASN A 159 -12.26 16.57 -0.64
N THR A 160 -12.71 15.60 0.19
CA THR A 160 -13.22 15.91 1.55
C THR A 160 -12.10 16.27 2.54
N GLY A 161 -10.84 15.98 2.21
CA GLY A 161 -9.69 16.19 3.09
C GLY A 161 -9.47 15.09 4.15
N ASN A 162 -10.38 14.11 4.26
CA ASN A 162 -10.27 13.03 5.24
C ASN A 162 -9.40 11.87 4.77
N VAL A 163 -9.05 11.79 3.48
CA VAL A 163 -8.18 10.73 2.94
C VAL A 163 -6.72 11.03 3.27
N VAL A 164 -6.04 10.05 3.87
CA VAL A 164 -4.60 10.08 4.17
C VAL A 164 -3.81 9.68 2.92
N THR A 165 -4.14 8.50 2.38
CA THR A 165 -3.56 7.96 1.16
C THR A 165 -4.58 7.11 0.41
N GLU A 166 -4.35 6.96 -0.87
CA GLU A 166 -5.10 6.09 -1.77
C GLU A 166 -4.11 5.52 -2.79
N GLY A 167 -4.22 4.23 -3.11
CA GLY A 167 -3.41 3.64 -4.16
C GLY A 167 -3.95 2.30 -4.63
N ILE A 168 -3.37 1.82 -5.72
CA ILE A 168 -3.80 0.59 -6.40
C ILE A 168 -2.76 -0.50 -6.30
N PHE A 169 -3.26 -1.72 -6.42
CA PHE A 169 -2.49 -2.93 -6.61
C PHE A 169 -2.58 -3.40 -8.04
N GLY A 170 -1.42 -3.74 -8.62
CA GLY A 170 -1.31 -4.46 -9.89
C GLY A 170 -2.23 -3.99 -11.01
N ASP A 171 -2.48 -4.87 -11.96
CA ASP A 171 -3.62 -4.75 -12.86
C ASP A 171 -4.71 -5.66 -12.31
N HIS A 172 -5.87 -5.10 -11.98
CA HIS A 172 -7.02 -5.85 -11.48
C HIS A 172 -6.86 -6.52 -10.10
N ASP A 173 -5.93 -6.09 -9.25
CA ASP A 173 -5.82 -6.57 -7.85
C ASP A 173 -6.56 -5.65 -6.85
N GLY A 174 -7.18 -4.58 -7.34
CA GLY A 174 -7.88 -3.60 -6.51
C GLY A 174 -6.95 -2.54 -5.92
N GLY A 175 -7.09 -2.23 -4.64
CA GLY A 175 -6.34 -1.14 -4.01
C GLY A 175 -6.69 -0.88 -2.56
N ILE A 176 -6.22 0.26 -2.05
CA ILE A 176 -6.47 0.71 -0.68
C ILE A 176 -6.90 2.17 -0.61
N LEU A 177 -7.67 2.47 0.41
CA LEU A 177 -7.98 3.82 0.87
C LEU A 177 -7.75 3.87 2.38
N ILE A 178 -7.00 4.87 2.85
CA ILE A 178 -6.77 5.10 4.27
C ILE A 178 -7.37 6.44 4.63
N MET A 179 -8.23 6.48 5.65
CA MET A 179 -8.98 7.65 6.06
C MET A 179 -8.75 8.00 7.52
N ARG A 180 -8.78 9.30 7.82
CA ARG A 180 -8.76 9.84 9.18
C ARG A 180 -10.12 9.59 9.85
N GLY A 181 -10.09 9.32 11.15
CA GLY A 181 -11.30 9.17 11.97
C GLY A 181 -12.05 7.85 11.78
N GLU A 182 -13.22 7.77 12.42
CA GLU A 182 -14.11 6.61 12.33
C GLU A 182 -14.85 6.60 10.99
N LEU A 183 -14.85 5.44 10.34
CA LEU A 183 -15.47 5.25 9.03
C LEU A 183 -16.97 4.99 9.18
N GLN A 184 -17.77 5.76 8.44
CA GLN A 184 -19.16 5.38 8.14
C GLN A 184 -19.14 4.48 6.91
N LYS A 185 -19.41 3.18 7.10
CA LYS A 185 -19.26 2.17 6.03
C LYS A 185 -20.18 2.44 4.85
N GLU A 186 -21.34 3.03 5.12
CA GLU A 186 -22.36 3.42 4.14
C GLU A 186 -21.78 4.38 3.09
N VAL A 187 -20.81 5.22 3.48
CA VAL A 187 -20.10 6.11 2.55
C VAL A 187 -19.34 5.27 1.53
N ILE A 188 -18.59 4.26 1.97
CA ILE A 188 -17.81 3.40 1.08
C ILE A 188 -18.72 2.48 0.28
N GLU A 189 -19.79 1.95 0.88
CA GLU A 189 -20.76 1.08 0.20
C GLU A 189 -21.45 1.78 -0.97
N ALA A 190 -21.54 3.11 -1.00
CA ALA A 190 -22.04 3.88 -2.13
C ALA A 190 -21.10 3.88 -3.37
N ASP A 191 -19.93 3.25 -3.28
CA ASP A 191 -18.99 3.11 -4.38
C ASP A 191 -19.61 2.30 -5.55
N PRO A 192 -19.65 2.85 -6.77
CA PRO A 192 -20.15 2.14 -7.95
C PRO A 192 -19.48 0.80 -8.20
N GLY A 193 -18.18 0.65 -7.87
CA GLY A 193 -17.47 -0.61 -8.01
C GLY A 193 -18.01 -1.70 -7.08
N LEU A 194 -18.44 -1.34 -5.86
CA LEU A 194 -19.09 -2.27 -4.93
C LEU A 194 -20.54 -2.56 -5.36
N GLN A 195 -21.30 -1.52 -5.72
CA GLN A 195 -22.69 -1.66 -6.13
C GLN A 195 -22.87 -2.51 -7.39
N GLU A 196 -21.92 -2.43 -8.33
CA GLU A 196 -21.92 -3.21 -9.57
C GLU A 196 -21.20 -4.57 -9.40
N GLY A 197 -20.74 -4.92 -8.19
CA GLY A 197 -20.13 -6.22 -7.87
C GLY A 197 -18.76 -6.46 -8.52
N LEU A 198 -18.06 -5.39 -8.92
CA LEU A 198 -16.69 -5.47 -9.42
C LEU A 198 -15.67 -5.52 -8.28
N LEU A 199 -16.00 -4.95 -7.13
CA LEU A 199 -15.13 -4.87 -5.97
C LEU A 199 -15.81 -5.52 -4.76
N GLU A 200 -15.00 -6.12 -3.91
CA GLU A 200 -15.32 -6.43 -2.52
C GLU A 200 -14.51 -5.52 -1.59
N VAL A 201 -14.96 -5.35 -0.36
CA VAL A 201 -14.33 -4.45 0.60
C VAL A 201 -14.03 -5.11 1.94
N ASN A 202 -12.82 -4.88 2.45
CA ASN A 202 -12.43 -5.22 3.82
C ASN A 202 -12.09 -3.97 4.62
N TYR A 203 -12.61 -3.90 5.84
CA TYR A 203 -12.38 -2.79 6.77
C TYR A 203 -11.52 -3.24 7.93
N LYS A 204 -10.48 -2.45 8.25
CA LYS A 204 -9.65 -2.62 9.45
C LYS A 204 -9.35 -1.27 10.09
N LYS A 205 -8.89 -1.30 11.35
CA LYS A 205 -8.21 -0.16 11.97
C LYS A 205 -6.72 -0.41 11.90
N LEU A 206 -5.99 0.56 11.36
CA LEU A 206 -4.53 0.50 11.20
C LEU A 206 -3.89 1.43 12.23
N TRP A 207 -3.01 0.88 13.07
CA TRP A 207 -2.20 1.66 13.99
C TRP A 207 -0.81 1.86 13.40
N ILE A 208 -0.40 3.10 13.15
CA ILE A 208 0.82 3.41 12.39
C ILE A 208 1.43 4.74 12.83
N ALA A 209 2.72 4.94 12.55
CA ALA A 209 3.37 6.23 12.76
C ALA A 209 2.73 7.30 11.86
N LYS A 210 2.35 8.43 12.45
CA LYS A 210 1.86 9.61 11.74
C LYS A 210 2.92 10.14 10.79
N GLY A 211 2.53 10.55 9.59
CA GLY A 211 3.46 10.98 8.54
C GLY A 211 4.01 9.84 7.68
N SER A 212 3.56 8.58 7.89
CA SER A 212 4.00 7.43 7.08
C SER A 212 3.59 7.52 5.60
N PHE A 213 2.71 8.45 5.24
CA PHE A 213 2.23 8.65 3.87
C PHE A 213 2.56 10.04 3.34
N CYS A 214 3.47 10.78 3.99
CA CYS A 214 3.79 12.16 3.62
C CYS A 214 2.54 13.03 3.46
N GLU A 215 1.51 12.68 4.24
CA GLU A 215 0.22 13.35 4.24
C GLU A 215 0.39 14.77 4.79
N LYS A 216 -0.25 15.73 4.14
CA LYS A 216 -0.32 17.12 4.59
C LYS A 216 -1.44 17.32 5.60
#